data_AF-A0A8H6Z8C7-F1
#
_entry.id   AF-A0A8H6Z8C7-F1
#
_cell.length_a   1.000
_cell.length_b   1.000
_cell.length_c   1.000
_cell.angle_alpha   90.00
_cell.angle_beta   90.00
_cell.angle_gamma   90.00
#
_symmetry.space_group_name_H-M   'P 1'
#
loop_
_entity.id
_entity.type
_entity.pdbx_description
1 polymer ?
#
loop_
_entity_poly.entity_id
_entity_poly.type
_entity_poly.pdbx_seq_one_letter_code
_entity_poly.pdbx_strand_id
1 'polypeptide(L)'
;MAINLQDFHRGDPCPLLSNYMPNSASQTVDGDSDASMEDQENGWEDVNMGFVGDRMRFVDVTGIFLRRVRWCCCPGKDGNLVSPDLQLLDAWIYPATSDKPTTAFTFNVLEEFALDSLECKTAALTFLSKLRRMTNPMIPLSTPNVYPAFMRCYRQYQNLKNLLWAGIAHDSEHARTSGDLVLFCVICPQIGKNVSVEEMEASNNP
;
A
#
# COMPACT_ATOMS: atom_id res chain seq x y z
N MET A 1 20.52 -7.18 3.51
CA MET A 1 19.36 -7.91 4.08
C MET A 1 18.25 -7.91 3.03
N ALA A 2 17.76 -9.08 2.63
CA ALA A 2 16.60 -9.21 1.72
C ALA A 2 15.34 -9.38 2.57
N ILE A 3 14.21 -8.83 2.14
CA ILE A 3 12.91 -9.13 2.74
C ILE A 3 12.35 -10.31 1.95
N ASN A 4 12.17 -11.45 2.61
CA ASN A 4 11.51 -12.62 2.03
C ASN A 4 10.01 -12.48 2.33
N LEU A 5 9.20 -12.17 1.33
CA LEU A 5 7.73 -12.04 1.46
C LEU A 5 7.05 -13.42 1.33
N GLN A 6 7.56 -14.43 2.03
CA GLN A 6 7.22 -15.85 1.80
C GLN A 6 6.10 -16.36 2.72
N ASP A 7 5.10 -15.54 3.01
CA ASP A 7 4.00 -15.92 3.91
C ASP A 7 3.14 -17.08 3.37
N PHE A 8 3.16 -17.30 2.05
CA PHE A 8 2.56 -18.47 1.41
C PHE A 8 3.12 -19.82 1.92
N HIS A 9 4.30 -19.80 2.52
CA HIS A 9 4.98 -20.98 3.06
C HIS A 9 5.21 -20.89 4.57
N ARG A 10 4.49 -20.05 5.32
CA ARG A 10 4.67 -19.91 6.79
C ARG A 10 6.12 -19.65 7.21
N GLY A 11 6.89 -18.97 6.36
CA GLY A 11 8.31 -18.69 6.58
C GLY A 11 9.29 -19.70 5.99
N ASP A 12 8.82 -20.80 5.39
CA ASP A 12 9.68 -21.74 4.65
C ASP A 12 10.08 -21.17 3.27
N PRO A 13 11.28 -21.51 2.75
CA PRO A 13 11.71 -21.07 1.43
C PRO A 13 10.78 -21.61 0.33
N CYS A 14 10.40 -20.74 -0.61
CA CYS A 14 9.61 -21.16 -1.76
C CYS A 14 10.31 -22.30 -2.52
N PRO A 15 9.69 -23.49 -2.66
CA PRO A 15 10.31 -24.66 -3.27
C PRO A 15 10.59 -24.45 -4.76
N LEU A 16 9.78 -23.63 -5.44
CA LEU A 16 9.98 -23.27 -6.84
C LEU A 16 11.11 -22.26 -7.05
N LEU A 17 11.45 -21.48 -6.01
CA LEU A 17 12.53 -20.52 -6.07
C LEU A 17 13.90 -21.15 -5.79
N SER A 18 13.95 -22.24 -5.00
CA SER A 18 15.18 -23.01 -4.74
C SER A 18 15.79 -23.61 -6.02
N ASN A 19 14.97 -23.87 -7.03
CA ASN A 19 15.40 -24.43 -8.32
C ASN A 19 15.85 -23.36 -9.32
N TYR A 20 15.69 -22.07 -8.99
CA TYR A 20 15.95 -20.94 -9.89
C TYR A 20 17.05 -20.05 -9.30
N MET A 21 18.27 -20.59 -9.21
CA MET A 21 19.48 -19.76 -9.09
C MET A 21 19.89 -19.36 -10.51
N PRO A 22 19.63 -18.13 -10.98
CA PRO A 22 20.18 -17.69 -12.25
C PRO A 22 21.71 -17.61 -12.08
N ASN A 23 22.41 -18.32 -12.96
CA ASN A 23 23.85 -18.37 -13.00
C ASN A 23 24.38 -16.93 -13.09
N SER A 24 25.13 -16.49 -12.08
CA SER A 24 25.72 -15.15 -12.07
C SER A 24 26.82 -15.06 -13.12
N ALA A 25 26.46 -14.68 -14.33
CA ALA A 25 27.38 -14.23 -15.36
C ALA A 25 26.93 -12.85 -15.84
N SER A 26 27.44 -11.81 -15.18
CA SER A 26 27.45 -10.46 -15.72
C SER A 26 28.23 -10.48 -17.03
N GLN A 27 27.57 -10.36 -18.17
CA GLN A 27 28.22 -9.92 -19.41
C GLN A 27 27.93 -8.44 -19.57
N THR A 28 28.93 -7.62 -19.28
CA THR A 28 29.03 -6.24 -19.74
C THR A 28 29.19 -6.30 -21.26
N VAL A 29 28.22 -5.82 -22.01
CA VAL A 29 28.37 -5.55 -23.44
C VAL A 29 28.35 -4.04 -23.59
N ASP A 30 29.54 -3.47 -23.70
CA ASP A 30 29.74 -2.10 -24.17
C ASP A 30 29.41 -2.04 -25.66
N GLY A 31 28.68 -1.02 -26.10
CA GLY A 31 28.36 -0.81 -27.51
C GLY A 31 27.51 0.42 -27.74
N ASP A 32 28.17 1.53 -28.06
CA ASP A 32 27.58 2.77 -28.58
C ASP A 32 26.92 2.54 -29.95
N SER A 33 25.69 3.03 -30.14
CA SER A 33 25.23 3.58 -31.43
C SER A 33 23.92 4.37 -31.30
N ASP A 34 23.91 5.49 -32.02
CA ASP A 34 22.89 6.52 -32.17
C ASP A 34 21.69 6.10 -33.05
N ALA A 35 20.59 6.87 -32.93
CA ALA A 35 19.48 7.11 -33.87
C ALA A 35 18.11 6.40 -33.73
N SER A 36 17.10 7.28 -33.57
CA SER A 36 15.70 7.30 -34.06
C SER A 36 14.61 6.39 -33.46
N MET A 37 13.53 7.07 -33.06
CA MET A 37 12.20 6.57 -32.69
C MET A 37 11.46 5.96 -33.88
N GLU A 38 10.91 4.75 -33.69
CA GLU A 38 9.70 4.28 -34.38
C GLU A 38 8.82 3.53 -33.36
N ASP A 39 7.56 3.94 -33.28
CA ASP A 39 6.53 3.37 -32.41
C ASP A 39 6.08 2.00 -32.94
N GLN A 40 6.33 0.93 -32.17
CA GLN A 40 5.71 -0.38 -32.37
C GLN A 40 4.88 -0.77 -31.15
N GLU A 41 3.56 -0.61 -31.29
CA GLU A 41 2.56 -1.27 -30.44
C GLU A 41 2.58 -2.78 -30.72
N ASN A 42 3.33 -3.54 -29.92
CA ASN A 42 3.27 -5.00 -29.96
C ASN A 42 2.91 -5.55 -28.58
N GLY A 43 1.70 -6.14 -28.50
CA GLY A 43 1.46 -7.48 -27.99
C GLY A 43 1.85 -7.80 -26.54
N TRP A 44 0.84 -8.16 -25.75
CA TRP A 44 0.96 -8.74 -24.42
C TRP A 44 1.56 -10.17 -24.45
N GLU A 45 2.82 -10.31 -24.86
CA GLU A 45 3.56 -11.57 -24.79
C GLU A 45 4.90 -11.34 -24.09
N ASP A 46 4.87 -11.44 -22.75
CA ASP A 46 6.01 -11.82 -21.93
C ASP A 46 5.50 -12.36 -20.58
N VAL A 47 5.00 -13.59 -20.60
CA VAL A 47 4.69 -14.37 -19.40
C VAL A 47 5.99 -14.77 -18.69
N ASN A 48 6.43 -13.89 -17.79
CA ASN A 48 6.94 -14.20 -16.45
C ASN A 48 7.84 -15.45 -16.27
N MET A 49 9.16 -15.25 -16.33
CA MET A 49 10.16 -16.16 -15.78
C MET A 49 11.25 -15.34 -15.05
N GLY A 50 10.94 -14.88 -13.84
CA GLY A 50 11.96 -14.54 -12.83
C GLY A 50 11.97 -13.09 -12.32
N PHE A 51 11.07 -12.76 -11.39
CA PHE A 51 11.23 -11.61 -10.50
C PHE A 51 12.28 -11.89 -9.40
N VAL A 52 13.49 -12.28 -9.78
CA VAL A 52 14.61 -12.49 -8.85
C VAL A 52 15.42 -11.19 -8.81
N GLY A 53 15.20 -10.35 -7.79
CA GLY A 53 16.18 -9.31 -7.42
C GLY A 53 15.74 -7.85 -7.49
N ASP A 54 14.45 -7.55 -7.66
CA ASP A 54 13.98 -6.16 -7.66
C ASP A 54 14.29 -5.48 -6.32
N ARG A 55 14.95 -4.32 -6.41
CA ARG A 55 15.21 -3.45 -5.28
C ARG A 55 13.96 -2.62 -5.01
N MET A 56 13.21 -3.00 -4.00
CA MET A 56 12.04 -2.29 -3.54
C MET A 56 12.37 -1.39 -2.36
N ARG A 57 11.68 -0.26 -2.29
CA ARG A 57 11.72 0.66 -1.17
C ARG A 57 10.64 0.31 -0.15
N PHE A 58 11.05 0.13 1.09
CA PHE A 58 10.16 -0.07 2.23
C PHE A 58 10.21 1.18 3.10
N VAL A 59 9.04 1.68 3.46
CA VAL A 59 8.88 2.79 4.39
C VAL A 59 8.27 2.23 5.66
N ASP A 60 8.98 2.39 6.76
CA ASP A 60 8.60 1.92 8.09
C ASP A 60 8.76 3.05 9.11
N VAL A 61 8.19 2.87 10.30
CA VAL A 61 8.33 3.77 11.46
C VAL A 61 9.79 4.07 11.80
N THR A 62 10.68 3.11 11.52
CA THR A 62 12.13 3.25 11.76
C THR A 62 12.88 3.98 10.64
N GLY A 63 12.29 4.14 9.45
CA GLY A 63 12.93 4.82 8.32
C GLY A 63 12.57 4.26 6.94
N ILE A 64 13.37 4.63 5.95
CA ILE A 64 13.16 4.34 4.53
C ILE A 64 14.32 3.46 4.05
N PHE A 65 14.01 2.23 3.64
CA PHE A 65 15.02 1.22 3.33
C PHE A 65 14.90 0.72 1.90
N LEU A 66 16.03 0.56 1.23
CA LEU A 66 16.09 -0.18 -0.03
C LEU A 66 16.45 -1.64 0.28
N ARG A 67 15.62 -2.58 -0.15
CA ARG A 67 15.80 -4.02 0.10
C ARG A 67 15.52 -4.80 -1.18
N ARG A 68 16.22 -5.91 -1.35
CA ARG A 68 15.90 -6.88 -2.41
C ARG A 68 14.70 -7.70 -1.95
N VAL A 69 13.75 -7.89 -2.84
CA VAL A 69 12.57 -8.72 -2.62
C VAL A 69 12.72 -10.00 -3.40
N ARG A 70 12.29 -11.10 -2.77
CA ARG A 70 12.11 -12.38 -3.44
C ARG A 70 10.63 -12.70 -3.46
N TRP A 71 10.09 -12.76 -4.66
CA TRP A 71 8.68 -13.07 -4.89
C TRP A 71 8.46 -14.57 -4.88
N CYS A 72 7.29 -14.98 -4.38
CA CYS A 72 6.82 -16.35 -4.46
C CYS A 72 6.32 -16.62 -5.89
N CYS A 73 6.71 -17.77 -6.45
CA CYS A 73 6.26 -18.22 -7.78
C CYS A 73 5.21 -19.34 -7.68
N CYS A 74 4.67 -19.60 -6.48
CA CYS A 74 3.71 -20.68 -6.28
C CYS A 74 2.30 -20.27 -6.76
N PRO A 75 1.55 -21.22 -7.36
CA PRO A 75 0.16 -20.98 -7.69
C PRO A 75 -0.66 -20.76 -6.42
N GLY A 76 -1.59 -19.81 -6.48
CA GLY A 76 -2.59 -19.53 -5.47
C GLY A 76 -3.69 -20.59 -5.43
N LYS A 77 -4.72 -20.34 -4.62
CA LYS A 77 -5.85 -21.27 -4.41
C LYS A 77 -6.66 -21.54 -5.69
N ASP A 78 -6.65 -20.59 -6.61
CA ASP A 78 -7.30 -20.61 -7.92
C ASP A 78 -6.42 -21.23 -9.02
N GLY A 79 -5.20 -21.67 -8.69
CA GLY A 79 -4.25 -22.25 -9.63
C GLY A 79 -3.44 -21.24 -10.43
N ASN A 80 -3.74 -19.94 -10.33
CA ASN A 80 -3.00 -18.86 -10.98
C ASN A 80 -1.85 -18.37 -10.11
N LEU A 81 -0.88 -17.68 -10.72
CA LEU A 81 0.18 -17.06 -9.93
C LEU A 81 -0.36 -15.87 -9.12
N VAL A 82 0.02 -15.78 -7.85
CA VAL A 82 -0.36 -14.67 -6.97
C VAL A 82 0.37 -13.39 -7.39
N SER A 83 -0.36 -12.30 -7.60
CA SER A 83 0.20 -11.02 -8.01
C SER A 83 1.08 -10.39 -6.91
N PRO A 84 2.10 -9.58 -7.26
CA PRO A 84 3.05 -9.02 -6.30
C PRO A 84 2.40 -8.15 -5.20
N ASP A 85 1.36 -7.39 -5.54
CA ASP A 85 0.62 -6.57 -4.59
C ASP A 85 -0.09 -7.42 -3.52
N LEU A 86 -0.71 -8.54 -3.91
CA LEU A 86 -1.32 -9.48 -2.99
C LEU A 86 -0.28 -10.15 -2.09
N GLN A 87 0.88 -10.53 -2.64
CA GLN A 87 1.98 -11.10 -1.82
C GLN A 87 2.48 -10.11 -0.77
N LEU A 88 2.52 -8.80 -1.07
CA LEU A 88 2.86 -7.78 -0.08
C LEU A 88 1.79 -7.63 0.99
N LEU A 89 0.51 -7.65 0.60
CA LEU A 89 -0.61 -7.54 1.53
C LEU A 89 -0.68 -8.74 2.48
N ASP A 90 -0.44 -9.96 1.97
CA ASP A 90 -0.32 -11.17 2.78
C ASP A 90 0.84 -11.06 3.79
N ALA A 91 1.90 -10.34 3.42
CA ALA A 91 3.05 -10.03 4.28
C ALA A 91 2.87 -8.81 5.19
N TRP A 92 1.63 -8.32 5.35
CA TRP A 92 1.32 -7.14 6.15
C TRP A 92 2.09 -5.88 5.70
N ILE A 93 2.25 -5.71 4.39
CA ILE A 93 2.91 -4.57 3.76
C ILE A 93 2.00 -3.99 2.69
N TYR A 94 1.78 -2.68 2.73
CA TYR A 94 0.90 -1.97 1.80
C TYR A 94 1.64 -1.51 0.54
N PRO A 95 1.29 -2.01 -0.66
CA PRO A 95 1.94 -1.61 -1.92
C PRO A 95 1.56 -0.18 -2.32
N ALA A 96 2.50 0.55 -2.94
CA ALA A 96 2.21 1.87 -3.50
C ALA A 96 1.43 1.84 -4.83
N THR A 97 1.57 0.74 -5.57
CA THR A 97 0.97 0.48 -6.88
C THR A 97 0.62 -1.00 -6.98
N SER A 98 -0.43 -1.35 -7.72
CA SER A 98 -0.88 -2.74 -7.90
C SER A 98 0.03 -3.54 -8.83
N ASP A 99 0.40 -2.96 -9.98
CA ASP A 99 0.93 -3.78 -11.09
C ASP A 99 2.40 -4.17 -10.90
N LYS A 100 3.24 -3.17 -10.63
CA LYS A 100 4.69 -3.33 -10.39
C LYS A 100 5.12 -2.47 -9.21
N PRO A 101 4.96 -2.95 -7.97
CA PRO A 101 5.25 -2.16 -6.80
C PRO A 101 6.76 -1.95 -6.65
N THR A 102 7.21 -0.70 -6.67
CA THR A 102 8.62 -0.32 -6.41
C THR A 102 8.81 0.29 -5.02
N THR A 103 7.71 0.72 -4.40
CA THR A 103 7.66 1.28 -3.06
C THR A 103 6.50 0.61 -2.31
N ALA A 104 6.72 0.31 -1.03
CA ALA A 104 5.72 -0.24 -0.14
C ALA A 104 5.86 0.39 1.25
N PHE A 105 4.76 0.42 1.99
CA PHE A 105 4.64 1.03 3.31
C PHE A 105 4.24 -0.05 4.30
N THR A 106 4.88 -0.12 5.46
CA THR A 106 4.36 -0.99 6.53
C THR A 106 3.03 -0.44 7.02
N PHE A 107 2.10 -1.30 7.46
CA PHE A 107 0.88 -0.79 8.10
C PHE A 107 1.22 0.05 9.34
N ASN A 108 2.30 -0.29 10.05
CA ASN A 108 2.79 0.47 11.21
C ASN A 108 3.05 1.95 10.87
N VAL A 109 3.67 2.27 9.73
CA VAL A 109 3.94 3.67 9.36
C VAL A 109 2.66 4.44 8.99
N LEU A 110 1.66 3.74 8.45
CA LEU A 110 0.34 4.32 8.15
C LEU A 110 -0.43 4.59 9.45
N GLU A 111 -0.32 3.70 10.44
CA GLU A 111 -0.93 3.84 11.77
C GLU A 111 -0.25 4.93 12.61
N GLU A 112 1.09 4.97 12.65
CA GLU A 112 1.83 6.02 13.37
C GLU A 112 1.48 7.40 12.80
N PHE A 113 1.44 7.54 11.46
CA PHE A 113 1.04 8.81 10.88
C PHE A 113 -0.41 9.20 11.19
N ALA A 114 -1.34 8.23 11.21
CA ALA A 114 -2.72 8.51 11.60
C ALA A 114 -2.78 9.10 13.02
N LEU A 115 -2.06 8.51 13.97
CA LEU A 115 -1.95 8.99 15.35
C LEU A 115 -1.24 10.35 15.43
N ASP A 116 -0.08 10.51 14.80
CA ASP A 116 0.69 11.76 14.79
C ASP A 116 -0.06 12.93 14.15
N SER A 117 -0.89 12.64 13.13
CA SER A 117 -1.73 13.65 12.48
C SER A 117 -2.91 14.07 13.36
N LEU A 118 -3.45 13.15 14.16
CA LEU A 118 -4.58 13.40 15.05
C LEU A 118 -4.15 14.12 16.33
N GLU A 119 -3.17 13.59 17.03
CA GLU A 119 -2.73 14.08 18.34
C GLU A 119 -1.83 15.31 18.21
N CYS A 120 -0.80 15.21 17.35
CA CYS A 120 0.24 16.22 17.24
C CYS A 120 -0.01 17.23 16.10
N LYS A 121 -1.10 17.08 15.34
CA LYS A 121 -1.40 17.89 14.13
C LYS A 121 -0.23 17.90 13.13
N THR A 122 0.51 16.79 13.07
CA THR A 122 1.72 16.70 12.25
C THR A 122 1.36 16.68 10.78
N ALA A 123 1.90 17.63 10.01
CA ALA A 123 1.78 17.59 8.55
C ALA A 123 2.58 16.40 7.98
N ALA A 124 2.04 15.74 6.95
CA ALA A 124 2.69 14.60 6.30
C ALA A 124 4.12 14.88 5.82
N LEU A 125 4.39 16.10 5.32
CA LEU A 125 5.75 16.50 4.93
C LEU A 125 6.72 16.50 6.12
N THR A 126 6.27 16.96 7.29
CA THR A 126 7.07 16.97 8.53
C THR A 126 7.32 15.56 9.02
N PHE A 127 6.29 14.71 9.02
CA PHE A 127 6.39 13.29 9.38
C PHE A 127 7.39 12.54 8.48
N LEU A 128 7.29 12.69 7.17
CA LEU A 128 8.24 12.07 6.25
C LEU A 128 9.65 12.68 6.36
N SER A 129 9.76 13.97 6.69
CA SER A 129 11.07 14.59 6.97
C SER A 129 11.73 14.02 8.22
N LYS A 130 10.96 13.70 9.27
CA LYS A 130 11.42 12.93 10.45
C LYS A 130 11.96 11.56 10.00
N LEU A 131 11.20 10.80 9.22
CA LEU A 131 11.66 9.49 8.70
C LEU A 131 12.93 9.60 7.85
N ARG A 132 13.07 10.62 7.01
CA ARG A 132 14.29 10.86 6.21
C ARG A 132 15.51 11.13 7.08
N ARG A 133 15.35 11.90 8.17
CA ARG A 133 16.42 12.14 9.15
C ARG A 133 16.78 10.88 9.93
N MET A 134 15.81 10.08 10.32
CA MET A 134 16.06 8.78 10.98
C MET A 134 16.81 7.81 10.05
N THR A 135 16.49 7.85 8.75
CA THR A 135 17.13 7.00 7.73
C THR A 135 18.59 7.37 7.49
N ASN A 136 18.87 8.65 7.28
CA ASN A 136 20.22 9.17 7.09
C ASN A 136 20.36 10.49 7.84
N PRO A 137 20.85 10.46 9.08
CA PRO A 137 21.00 11.67 9.90
C PRO A 137 21.97 12.69 9.30
N MET A 138 22.99 12.23 8.58
CA MET A 138 24.04 13.09 8.03
C MET A 138 23.56 13.84 6.79
N ILE A 139 22.82 13.16 5.90
CA ILE A 139 22.32 13.75 4.65
C ILE A 139 20.86 13.32 4.42
N PRO A 140 19.88 13.88 5.13
CA PRO A 140 18.47 13.49 5.01
C PRO A 140 17.90 13.67 3.60
N LEU A 141 18.44 14.64 2.86
CA LEU A 141 18.04 14.94 1.49
C LEU A 141 18.45 13.86 0.49
N SER A 142 19.45 13.04 0.80
CA SER A 142 19.83 11.87 -0.02
C SER A 142 18.76 10.78 0.00
N THR A 143 17.91 10.77 1.03
CA THR A 143 16.78 9.84 1.11
C THR A 143 15.71 10.27 0.10
N PRO A 144 15.22 9.35 -0.74
CA PRO A 144 14.26 9.64 -1.80
C PRO A 144 12.93 10.17 -1.27
N ASN A 145 12.26 10.99 -2.08
CA ASN A 145 10.96 11.55 -1.74
C ASN A 145 9.84 10.53 -1.98
N VAL A 146 9.25 10.03 -0.89
CA VAL A 146 8.11 9.09 -0.91
C VAL A 146 6.75 9.77 -0.71
N TYR A 147 6.72 11.10 -0.57
CA TYR A 147 5.49 11.84 -0.24
C TYR A 147 4.30 11.60 -1.17
N PRO A 148 4.43 11.63 -2.51
CA PRO A 148 3.28 11.43 -3.40
C PRO A 148 2.67 10.03 -3.26
N ALA A 149 3.54 9.01 -3.15
CA ALA A 149 3.11 7.62 -2.93
C ALA A 149 2.47 7.47 -1.55
N PHE A 150 3.09 8.03 -0.51
CA PHE A 150 2.58 7.97 0.85
C PHE A 150 1.18 8.58 0.98
N MET A 151 0.96 9.78 0.43
CA MET A 151 -0.36 10.42 0.49
C MET A 151 -1.45 9.63 -0.24
N ARG A 152 -1.09 8.94 -1.32
CA ARG A 152 -2.02 8.04 -2.03
C ARG A 152 -2.38 6.84 -1.17
N CYS A 153 -1.37 6.12 -0.69
CA CYS A 153 -1.55 4.94 0.17
C CYS A 153 -2.30 5.29 1.45
N TYR A 154 -1.97 6.40 2.09
CA TYR A 154 -2.64 6.85 3.30
C TYR A 154 -4.13 7.12 3.07
N ARG A 155 -4.50 7.77 1.96
CA ARG A 155 -5.92 7.99 1.62
C ARG A 155 -6.66 6.67 1.38
N GLN A 156 -6.04 5.75 0.65
CA GLN A 156 -6.62 4.42 0.39
C GLN A 156 -6.79 3.65 1.70
N TYR A 157 -5.77 3.68 2.55
CA TYR A 157 -5.78 3.06 3.87
C TYR A 157 -6.86 3.63 4.79
N GLN A 158 -7.01 4.95 4.86
CA GLN A 158 -8.09 5.60 5.62
C GLN A 158 -9.46 5.18 5.11
N ASN A 159 -9.64 5.10 3.79
CA ASN A 159 -10.89 4.58 3.21
C ASN A 159 -11.13 3.11 3.61
N LEU A 160 -10.11 2.27 3.61
CA LEU A 160 -10.22 0.87 4.06
C LEU A 160 -10.57 0.77 5.56
N LYS A 161 -9.95 1.58 6.42
CA LYS A 161 -10.31 1.64 7.86
C LYS A 161 -11.75 2.09 8.07
N ASN A 162 -12.22 3.09 7.32
CA ASN A 162 -13.62 3.54 7.39
C ASN A 162 -14.59 2.43 6.95
N LEU A 163 -14.27 1.70 5.88
CA LEU A 163 -15.08 0.56 5.43
C LEU A 163 -15.13 -0.57 6.47
N LEU A 164 -14.00 -0.83 7.13
CA LEU A 164 -13.92 -1.81 8.22
C LEU A 164 -14.75 -1.36 9.42
N TRP A 165 -14.62 -0.10 9.84
CA TRP A 165 -15.37 0.44 10.98
C TRP A 165 -16.88 0.50 10.74
N ALA A 166 -17.30 0.76 9.51
CA ALA A 166 -18.72 0.73 9.13
C ALA A 166 -19.28 -0.71 9.02
N GLY A 167 -18.44 -1.75 9.11
CA GLY A 167 -18.85 -3.15 8.93
C GLY A 167 -19.14 -3.55 7.48
N ILE A 168 -19.06 -2.61 6.52
CA ILE A 168 -19.32 -2.84 5.09
C ILE A 168 -18.34 -3.86 4.49
N ALA A 169 -17.11 -3.92 5.00
CA ALA A 169 -16.12 -4.89 4.54
C ALA A 169 -16.56 -6.37 4.71
N HIS A 170 -17.52 -6.66 5.60
CA HIS A 170 -18.04 -8.00 5.83
C HIS A 170 -19.30 -8.33 5.03
N ASP A 171 -19.96 -7.32 4.45
CA ASP A 171 -21.19 -7.48 3.70
C ASP A 171 -20.91 -7.38 2.19
N SER A 172 -20.70 -8.54 1.55
CA SER A 172 -20.41 -8.61 0.12
C SER A 172 -21.59 -8.23 -0.78
N GLU A 173 -22.81 -8.20 -0.24
CA GLU A 173 -24.03 -7.90 -1.00
C GLU A 173 -24.45 -6.43 -0.86
N HIS A 174 -23.90 -5.71 0.13
CA HIS A 174 -24.22 -4.31 0.37
C HIS A 174 -23.66 -3.39 -0.72
N ALA A 175 -24.55 -2.90 -1.59
CA ALA A 175 -24.22 -1.88 -2.57
C ALA A 175 -23.98 -0.54 -1.84
N ARG A 176 -22.81 0.07 -2.07
CA ARG A 176 -22.45 1.35 -1.43
C ARG A 176 -23.43 2.46 -1.79
N THR A 177 -24.11 2.99 -0.79
CA THR A 177 -24.95 4.19 -0.84
C THR A 177 -24.26 5.39 -0.19
N SER A 178 -24.77 6.58 -0.53
CA SER A 178 -24.31 7.81 0.11
C SER A 178 -24.70 7.80 1.59
N GLY A 179 -23.73 8.03 2.47
CA GLY A 179 -23.94 8.09 3.92
C GLY A 179 -23.58 6.81 4.68
N ASP A 180 -23.24 5.71 4.01
CA ASP A 180 -22.99 4.42 4.68
C ASP A 180 -21.77 4.42 5.63
N LEU A 181 -20.81 5.32 5.40
CA LEU A 181 -19.61 5.45 6.25
C LEU A 181 -19.79 6.44 7.40
N VAL A 182 -20.93 7.14 7.47
CA VAL A 182 -21.15 8.20 8.45
C VAL A 182 -21.78 7.61 9.70
N LEU A 183 -21.25 7.98 10.86
CA LEU A 183 -21.86 7.59 12.13
C LEU A 183 -23.19 8.32 12.33
N PHE A 184 -24.17 7.60 12.86
CA PHE A 184 -25.44 8.21 13.24
C PHE A 184 -25.22 9.26 14.34
N CYS A 185 -25.55 10.52 14.06
CA CYS A 185 -25.47 11.59 15.05
C CYS A 185 -26.69 11.53 15.98
N VAL A 186 -26.46 11.20 17.25
CA VAL A 186 -27.52 11.11 18.28
C VAL A 186 -28.07 12.48 18.71
N ILE A 187 -27.33 13.56 18.45
CA ILE A 187 -27.68 14.93 18.86
C ILE A 187 -28.48 15.65 17.78
N CYS A 188 -28.23 15.36 16.50
CA CYS A 188 -28.99 15.97 15.42
C CYS A 188 -30.46 15.54 15.52
N PRO A 189 -31.42 16.47 15.46
CA PRO A 189 -32.84 16.11 15.43
C PRO A 189 -33.12 15.31 14.16
N GLN A 190 -33.59 14.09 14.33
CA GLN A 190 -33.98 13.16 13.28
C GLN A 190 -35.43 12.78 13.54
N ILE A 191 -36.32 13.37 12.73
CA ILE A 191 -37.76 13.17 12.84
C ILE A 191 -38.07 11.67 12.81
N GLY A 192 -38.80 11.19 13.81
CA GLY A 192 -39.21 9.79 13.93
C GLY A 192 -38.13 8.84 14.42
N LYS A 193 -36.92 9.31 14.73
CA LYS A 193 -35.88 8.53 15.42
C LYS A 193 -35.66 9.00 16.86
N ASN A 194 -35.23 10.25 17.03
CA ASN A 194 -34.89 10.82 18.33
C ASN A 194 -35.65 12.11 18.66
N VAL A 195 -36.40 12.66 17.70
CA VAL A 195 -37.26 13.84 17.90
C VAL A 195 -38.59 13.59 17.17
N SER A 196 -39.70 13.90 17.82
CA SER A 196 -41.03 13.86 17.20
C SER A 196 -41.29 15.12 16.36
N VAL A 197 -42.24 15.05 15.43
CA VAL A 197 -42.62 16.22 14.61
C VAL A 197 -43.08 17.38 15.50
N GLU A 198 -43.85 17.07 16.54
CA GLU A 198 -44.41 18.04 17.50
C GLU A 198 -43.31 18.76 18.30
N GLU A 199 -42.31 18.03 18.80
CA GLU A 199 -41.17 18.62 19.51
C GLU A 199 -40.34 19.52 18.60
N MET A 200 -40.21 19.16 17.33
CA MET A 200 -39.47 19.96 16.35
C MET A 200 -40.23 21.23 15.97
N GLU A 201 -41.55 21.15 15.79
CA GLU A 201 -42.43 22.30 15.53
C GLU A 201 -42.50 23.27 16.73
N ALA A 202 -42.57 22.73 17.95
CA ALA A 202 -42.55 23.52 19.18
C ALA A 202 -41.23 24.30 19.36
N SER A 203 -40.11 23.76 18.91
CA SER A 203 -38.81 24.46 18.96
C SER A 203 -38.71 25.65 17.98
N ASN A 204 -39.53 25.66 16.92
CA ASN A 204 -39.53 26.68 15.88
C ASN A 204 -40.51 27.84 16.15
N ASN A 205 -41.29 27.76 17.24
CA ASN A 205 -42.23 28.81 17.65
C ASN A 205 -41.75 29.41 19.00
N PRO A 206 -40.99 30.52 18.97
CA PRO A 206 -40.41 31.13 20.17
C PRO A 206 -41.45 31.75 21.12
#